data_AF-A0A7W1UVM8-F1
#
_entry.id   AF-A0A7W1UVM8-F1
#
_cell.length_a   1.000
_cell.length_b   1.000
_cell.length_c   1.000
_cell.angle_alpha   90.00
_cell.angle_beta   90.00
_cell.angle_gamma   90.00
#
_symmetry.space_group_name_H-M   'P 1'
#
loop_
_entity.id
_entity.type
_entity.pdbx_description
1 polymer ?
#
loop_
_entity_poly.entity_id
_entity_poly.type
_entity_poly.pdbx_seq_one_letter_code
_entity_poly.pdbx_strand_id
1 'polypeptide(L)'
;AYYSLMFDRPVRYFEPSGESLSMAVDALHLLAQRVRRCMDAGQLAEGDETEVASSLWATVHGVVCIERFKDFTPIPDWERLYSTTVSAVIRGLSTTPS
;
A
#
# COMPACT_ATOMS: atom_id res chain seq x y z
N ALA A 1 -13.85 9.74 -14.52
CA ALA A 1 -13.99 9.02 -15.81
C ALA A 1 -12.65 8.52 -16.36
N TYR A 2 -11.61 9.37 -16.51
CA TYR A 2 -10.30 8.92 -17.02
C TYR A 2 -9.45 8.12 -16.02
N TYR A 3 -9.58 8.36 -14.71
CA TYR A 3 -8.80 7.64 -13.67
C TYR A 3 -9.13 6.14 -13.64
N SER A 4 -10.41 5.75 -13.70
CA SER A 4 -10.82 4.34 -13.72
C SER A 4 -10.34 3.59 -14.98
N LEU A 5 -10.19 4.26 -16.11
CA LEU A 5 -9.64 3.64 -17.33
C LEU A 5 -8.13 3.36 -17.22
N MET A 6 -7.39 4.14 -16.42
CA MET A 6 -5.96 3.89 -16.17
C MET A 6 -5.71 2.90 -15.01
N PHE A 7 -6.57 2.87 -13.99
CA PHE A 7 -6.26 2.23 -12.70
C PHE A 7 -7.28 1.20 -12.20
N ASP A 8 -8.47 1.08 -12.81
CA ASP A 8 -9.59 0.29 -12.27
C ASP A 8 -10.01 -0.87 -13.20
N ARG A 9 -9.91 -0.68 -14.53
CA ARG A 9 -10.21 -1.72 -15.54
C ARG A 9 -9.21 -1.74 -16.70
N PRO A 10 -7.97 -2.24 -16.51
CA PRO A 10 -6.98 -2.31 -17.58
C PRO A 10 -7.36 -3.30 -18.70
N VAL A 11 -8.27 -4.24 -18.44
CA VAL A 11 -8.77 -5.22 -19.42
C VAL A 11 -10.29 -5.10 -19.54
N ARG A 12 -10.77 -4.68 -20.72
CA ARG A 12 -12.20 -4.65 -21.04
C ARG A 12 -12.74 -6.09 -20.88
N TYR A 13 -13.79 -6.27 -20.07
CA TYR A 13 -14.42 -7.56 -19.70
C TYR A 13 -13.73 -8.44 -18.64
N PHE A 14 -12.67 -7.95 -17.98
CA PHE A 14 -12.18 -8.65 -16.79
C PHE A 14 -13.01 -8.27 -15.56
N GLU A 15 -13.67 -9.26 -14.97
CA GLU A 15 -14.33 -9.15 -13.67
C GLU A 15 -13.59 -10.10 -12.71
N PRO A 16 -12.98 -9.59 -11.62
CA PRO A 16 -12.37 -10.43 -10.60
C PRO A 16 -13.40 -11.42 -10.05
N SER A 17 -12.99 -12.67 -9.79
CA SER A 17 -13.87 -13.60 -9.09
C SER A 17 -14.17 -13.08 -7.68
N GLY A 18 -15.32 -13.46 -7.11
CA GLY A 18 -15.64 -13.14 -5.72
C GLY A 18 -14.57 -13.64 -4.73
N GLU A 19 -13.93 -14.76 -5.04
CA GLU A 19 -12.77 -15.29 -4.30
C GLU A 19 -11.57 -14.35 -4.36
N SER A 20 -11.23 -13.81 -5.55
CA SER A 20 -10.10 -12.87 -5.69
C SER A 20 -10.33 -11.58 -4.92
N LEU A 21 -11.57 -11.08 -4.88
CA LEU A 21 -11.95 -9.92 -4.08
C LEU A 21 -11.84 -10.21 -2.59
N SER A 22 -12.34 -11.38 -2.13
CA SER A 22 -12.20 -11.81 -0.74
C SER A 22 -10.74 -11.87 -0.32
N MET A 23 -9.87 -12.49 -1.14
CA MET A 23 -8.44 -12.58 -0.85
C MET A 23 -7.78 -11.20 -0.72
N ALA A 24 -8.15 -10.23 -1.55
CA ALA A 24 -7.62 -8.88 -1.47
C ALA A 24 -8.05 -8.19 -0.16
N VAL A 25 -9.31 -8.36 0.24
CA VAL A 25 -9.84 -7.84 1.51
C VAL A 25 -9.18 -8.52 2.71
N ASP A 26 -8.98 -9.83 2.66
CA ASP A 26 -8.33 -10.60 3.72
C ASP A 26 -6.87 -10.18 3.93
N ALA A 27 -6.16 -9.84 2.85
CA ALA A 27 -4.80 -9.30 2.94
C ALA A 27 -4.78 -7.94 3.65
N LEU A 28 -5.73 -7.05 3.37
CA LEU A 28 -5.86 -5.77 4.06
C LEU A 28 -6.22 -5.96 5.54
N HIS A 29 -7.14 -6.88 5.86
CA HIS A 29 -7.47 -7.22 7.23
C HIS A 29 -6.27 -7.77 8.01
N LEU A 30 -5.48 -8.66 7.39
CA LEU A 30 -4.26 -9.18 8.00
C LEU A 30 -3.26 -8.05 8.28
N LEU A 31 -3.14 -7.08 7.36
CA LEU A 31 -2.28 -5.91 7.55
C LEU A 31 -2.78 -5.04 8.72
N ALA A 32 -4.08 -4.74 8.78
CA ALA A 32 -4.69 -3.99 9.89
C ALA A 32 -4.45 -4.69 11.25
N GLN A 33 -4.59 -6.01 11.31
CA GLN A 33 -4.25 -6.77 12.52
C GLN A 33 -2.77 -6.65 12.90
N ARG A 34 -1.84 -6.56 11.93
CA ARG A 34 -0.42 -6.33 12.22
C ARG A 34 -0.17 -4.93 12.76
N VAL A 35 -0.81 -3.93 12.15
CA VAL A 35 -0.74 -2.53 12.59
C VAL A 35 -1.23 -2.41 14.03
N ARG A 36 -2.39 -3.00 14.36
CA ARG A 36 -2.93 -3.03 15.72
C ARG A 36 -1.91 -3.59 16.71
N ARG A 37 -1.26 -4.72 16.40
CA ARG A 37 -0.19 -5.28 17.26
C ARG A 37 0.99 -4.33 17.46
N CYS A 38 1.38 -3.57 16.44
CA CYS A 38 2.45 -2.59 16.56
C CYS A 38 2.03 -1.37 17.39
N MET A 39 0.76 -0.95 17.30
CA MET A 39 0.19 0.09 18.17
C MET A 39 0.15 -0.38 19.63
N ASP A 40 -0.34 -1.60 19.88
CA ASP A 40 -0.40 -2.20 21.22
C ASP A 40 1.00 -2.34 21.86
N ALA A 41 2.04 -2.52 21.04
CA ALA A 41 3.44 -2.57 21.46
C ALA A 41 4.10 -1.18 21.59
N GLY A 42 3.37 -0.09 21.35
CA GLY A 42 3.87 1.29 21.41
C GLY A 42 4.85 1.66 20.28
N GLN A 43 4.94 0.84 19.22
CA GLN A 43 5.84 1.07 18.09
C GLN A 43 5.25 2.05 17.07
N LEU A 44 3.92 2.03 16.89
CA LEU A 44 3.16 2.98 16.08
C LEU A 44 2.26 3.81 16.99
N ALA A 45 2.00 5.06 16.59
CA ALA A 45 1.05 5.90 17.32
C ALA A 45 -0.34 5.25 17.35
N GLU A 46 -1.06 5.42 18.46
CA GLU A 46 -2.44 4.94 18.56
C GLU A 46 -3.34 5.64 17.52
N GLY A 47 -4.25 4.87 16.92
CA GLY A 47 -5.18 5.35 15.90
C GLY A 47 -6.09 4.24 15.36
N ASP A 48 -6.72 4.52 14.23
CA ASP A 48 -7.48 3.53 13.46
C ASP A 48 -6.50 2.63 12.67
N GLU A 49 -6.50 1.33 12.98
CA GLU A 49 -5.61 0.37 12.36
C GLU A 49 -5.91 0.15 10.88
N THR A 50 -7.17 0.33 10.47
CA THR A 50 -7.63 0.16 9.09
C THR A 50 -7.18 1.35 8.26
N GLU A 51 -7.26 2.57 8.81
CA GLU A 51 -6.76 3.78 8.14
C GLU A 51 -5.25 3.70 7.92
N VAL A 52 -4.49 3.30 8.94
CA VAL A 52 -3.03 3.15 8.85
C VAL A 52 -2.64 2.01 7.89
N ALA A 53 -3.32 0.86 7.96
CA ALA A 53 -3.10 -0.24 7.02
C ALA A 53 -3.40 0.16 5.58
N SER A 54 -4.50 0.89 5.34
CA SER A 54 -4.88 1.39 4.02
C SER A 54 -3.85 2.38 3.47
N SER A 55 -3.26 3.21 4.34
CA SER A 55 -2.20 4.15 3.97
C SER A 55 -0.91 3.45 3.55
N LEU A 56 -0.49 2.42 4.29
CA LEU A 56 0.64 1.56 3.92
C LEU A 56 0.38 0.81 2.62
N TRP A 57 -0.82 0.24 2.49
CA TRP A 57 -1.26 -0.48 1.29
C TRP A 57 -1.23 0.42 0.05
N ALA A 58 -1.82 1.62 0.13
CA ALA A 58 -1.82 2.61 -0.95
C ALA A 58 -0.40 3.02 -1.35
N THR A 59 0.50 3.18 -0.37
CA THR A 59 1.91 3.52 -0.62
C THR A 59 2.62 2.43 -1.42
N VAL A 60 2.52 1.17 -0.97
CA VAL A 60 3.13 0.01 -1.64
C VAL A 60 2.57 -0.16 -3.05
N HIS A 61 1.24 -0.10 -3.19
CA HIS A 61 0.58 -0.16 -4.48
C HIS A 61 1.03 0.96 -5.42
N GLY A 62 1.16 2.19 -4.93
CA GLY A 62 1.64 3.32 -5.70
C GLY A 62 3.04 3.06 -6.29
N VAL A 63 3.99 2.60 -5.48
CA VAL A 63 5.36 2.29 -5.93
C VAL A 63 5.35 1.19 -6.99
N VAL A 64 4.63 0.08 -6.74
CA VAL A 64 4.56 -1.05 -7.69
C VAL A 64 3.86 -0.67 -8.99
N CYS A 65 2.81 0.16 -8.93
CA CYS A 65 2.15 0.67 -10.13
C CYS A 65 3.08 1.58 -10.96
N ILE A 66 3.86 2.42 -10.30
CA ILE A 66 4.83 3.29 -10.97
C ILE A 66 5.92 2.45 -11.65
N GLU A 67 6.47 1.45 -10.95
CA GLU A 67 7.44 0.50 -11.50
C GLU A 67 6.92 -0.23 -12.74
N ARG A 68 5.66 -0.70 -12.70
CA ARG A 68 5.09 -1.55 -13.76
C ARG A 68 4.56 -0.80 -14.98
N PHE A 69 4.07 0.43 -14.81
CA PHE A 69 3.26 1.09 -15.84
C PHE A 69 3.84 2.41 -16.37
N LYS A 70 5.02 2.80 -15.91
CA LYS A 70 5.63 4.07 -16.33
C LYS A 70 7.01 3.82 -16.93
N ASP A 71 7.19 4.34 -18.15
CA ASP A 71 8.50 4.42 -18.77
C ASP A 71 9.29 5.57 -18.15
N PHE A 72 10.30 5.23 -17.35
CA PHE A 72 11.24 6.19 -16.80
C PHE A 72 12.56 6.17 -17.56
N THR A 73 13.15 7.35 -17.76
CA THR A 73 14.53 7.50 -18.22
C THR A 73 15.17 8.67 -17.46
N PRO A 74 16.20 8.43 -16.64
CA PRO A 74 16.81 7.13 -16.34
C PRO A 74 15.88 6.19 -15.55
N ILE A 75 16.09 4.88 -15.67
CA ILE A 75 15.37 3.87 -14.87
C ILE A 75 15.76 4.05 -13.39
N PRO A 76 14.80 4.23 -12.47
CA PRO A 76 15.07 4.29 -11.04
C PRO A 76 15.58 2.96 -10.49
N ASP A 77 16.31 3.02 -9.38
CA ASP A 77 16.50 1.87 -8.51
C ASP A 77 15.20 1.60 -7.74
N TRP A 78 14.39 0.67 -8.24
CA TRP A 78 13.05 0.37 -7.72
C TRP A 78 13.07 -0.20 -6.31
N GLU A 79 14.05 -1.04 -5.99
CA GLU A 79 14.20 -1.60 -4.65
C GLU A 79 14.54 -0.50 -3.63
N ARG A 80 15.45 0.40 -4.01
CA ARG A 80 15.78 1.57 -3.18
C ARG A 80 14.60 2.52 -3.05
N LEU A 81 13.85 2.77 -4.12
CA LEU A 81 12.66 3.62 -4.07
C LEU A 81 11.59 3.01 -3.15
N TYR A 82 11.32 1.71 -3.28
CA TYR A 82 10.38 0.97 -2.44
C TYR A 82 10.77 1.06 -0.96
N SER A 83 11.99 0.65 -0.62
CA SER A 83 12.48 0.63 0.76
C SER A 83 12.51 2.03 1.38
N THR A 84 12.96 3.05 0.63
CA THR A 84 12.99 4.44 1.10
C THR A 84 11.59 4.96 1.38
N THR A 85 10.66 4.75 0.44
CA THR A 85 9.28 5.24 0.54
C THR A 85 8.52 4.59 1.70
N VAL A 86 8.56 3.26 1.79
CA VAL A 86 7.88 2.52 2.87
C VAL A 86 8.47 2.88 4.23
N SER A 87 9.80 2.97 4.34
CA SER A 87 10.46 3.35 5.59
C SER A 87 10.12 4.78 6.02
N ALA A 88 9.98 5.71 5.07
CA ALA A 88 9.58 7.09 5.37
C ALA A 88 8.17 7.16 5.94
N VAL A 89 7.22 6.41 5.35
CA VAL A 89 5.84 6.32 5.86
C VAL A 89 5.81 5.70 7.25
N ILE A 90 6.51 4.57 7.46
CA ILE A 90 6.56 3.92 8.79
C ILE A 90 7.16 4.86 9.85
N ARG A 91 8.24 5.57 9.54
CA ARG A 91 8.81 6.57 10.46
C ARG A 91 7.83 7.68 10.80
N GLY A 92 7.09 8.19 9.81
CA GLY A 92 6.05 9.21 10.03
C GLY A 92 4.88 8.73 10.90
N LEU A 93 4.65 7.42 10.96
CA LEU A 93 3.61 6.77 11.78
C LEU A 93 4.14 6.31 13.17
N SER A 94 5.44 6.41 13.40
CA SER A 94 6.08 5.92 14.63
C SER A 94 5.87 6.88 15.79
N THR A 95 5.88 6.37 17.03
CA THR A 95 5.71 7.15 18.26
C THR A 95 6.92 8.02 18.61
N THR A 96 8.10 7.69 18.10
CA THR A 96 9.33 8.44 18.34
C THR A 96 9.46 9.58 17.31
N PRO A 97 9.62 10.85 17.74
CA PRO A 97 9.93 11.94 16.82
C PRO A 97 11.22 11.63 16.05
N SER A 98 11.16 11.76 14.72
CA SER A 98 12.34 11.63 13.83
C SER A 98 13.27 12.83 13.95
#